data_AF-A0A7G2SBC6-F1
#
_entry.id   AF-A0A7G2SBC6-F1
#
_cell.length_a   1.000
_cell.length_b   1.000
_cell.length_c   1.000
_cell.angle_alpha   90.00
_cell.angle_beta   90.00
_cell.angle_gamma   90.00
#
_symmetry.space_group_name_H-M   'P 1'
#
loop_
_entity.id
_entity.type
_entity.pdbx_description
1 polymer ?
#
loop_
_entity_poly.entity_id
_entity_poly.type
_entity_poly.pdbx_seq_one_letter_code
_entity_poly.pdbx_strand_id
1 'polypeptide(L)'
;MDATDDFSQLLPGYLTDETRKKLEVALKNFIKNGKITQDPFSSFKNDFFLQGDIVSDIPFPYFSDNKYTTHVVPRCIILSNTCDIDVNNPRDLPMDCLLAPLFDMQKIENILLSSGASEEKIKNLTEDIKKYRVTNLFYLPIDSKGSYAPDEKGYVVSLDKTFSIPRKLISIERHIKSLNQFFSYLFTFKLSLHFCRFHDKVDRDENICY
;
A
#
# COMPACT_ATOMS: atom_id res chain seq x y z
N MET A 1 23.78 7.08 -19.71
CA MET A 1 22.34 7.11 -19.98
C MET A 1 21.68 7.46 -18.66
N ASP A 2 21.23 8.71 -18.52
CA ASP A 2 20.53 9.12 -17.31
C ASP A 2 19.25 8.31 -17.20
N ALA A 3 19.03 7.66 -16.05
CA ALA A 3 17.85 6.85 -15.78
C ALA A 3 16.52 7.62 -15.97
N THR A 4 16.59 8.95 -16.11
CA THR A 4 15.45 9.86 -16.29
C THR A 4 14.82 9.83 -17.69
N ASP A 5 15.54 9.41 -18.74
CA ASP A 5 15.05 9.50 -20.12
C ASP A 5 14.14 8.32 -20.55
N ASP A 6 14.12 7.23 -19.78
CA ASP A 6 13.39 6.00 -20.16
C ASP A 6 12.12 5.71 -19.33
N PHE A 7 11.75 6.60 -18.40
CA PHE A 7 10.56 6.41 -17.54
C PHE A 7 9.24 6.46 -18.31
N SER A 8 9.22 7.11 -19.48
CA SER A 8 7.99 7.25 -20.27
C SER A 8 7.42 5.90 -20.69
N GLN A 9 8.27 4.87 -20.87
CA GLN A 9 7.88 3.50 -21.24
C GLN A 9 7.27 2.72 -20.07
N LEU A 10 7.56 3.12 -18.83
CA LEU A 10 7.04 2.48 -17.61
C LEU A 10 5.67 3.04 -17.19
N LEU A 11 5.21 4.12 -17.83
CA LEU A 11 3.90 4.71 -17.55
C LEU A 11 2.78 3.89 -18.22
N PRO A 12 1.62 3.75 -17.57
CA PRO A 12 0.52 2.97 -18.15
C PRO A 12 0.00 3.60 -19.45
N GLY A 13 -0.02 2.81 -20.53
CA GLY A 13 -0.42 3.28 -21.86
C GLY A 13 -1.91 3.60 -22.04
N TYR A 14 -2.76 3.22 -21.08
CA TYR A 14 -4.20 3.51 -21.10
C TYR A 14 -4.53 4.94 -20.62
N LEU A 15 -3.56 5.67 -20.07
CA LEU A 15 -3.79 7.01 -19.54
C LEU A 15 -3.94 8.03 -20.66
N THR A 16 -4.83 9.01 -20.45
CA THR A 16 -4.89 10.19 -21.32
C THR A 16 -3.58 10.98 -21.25
N ASP A 17 -3.23 11.70 -22.32
CA ASP A 17 -2.00 12.51 -22.38
C ASP A 17 -1.88 13.49 -21.20
N GLU A 18 -3.00 14.09 -20.80
CA GLU A 18 -3.03 15.01 -19.66
C GLU A 18 -2.71 14.30 -18.33
N THR A 19 -3.35 13.14 -18.10
CA THR A 19 -3.14 12.36 -16.88
C THR A 19 -1.71 11.81 -16.83
N ARG A 20 -1.19 11.38 -17.97
CA ARG A 20 0.19 10.91 -18.11
C ARG A 20 1.20 12.01 -17.78
N LYS A 21 1.02 13.22 -18.31
CA LYS A 21 1.86 14.39 -17.98
C LYS A 21 1.81 14.72 -16.49
N LYS A 22 0.62 14.72 -15.88
CA LYS A 22 0.44 14.94 -14.43
C LYS A 22 1.19 13.89 -13.60
N LEU A 23 1.08 12.61 -13.98
CA LEU A 23 1.78 11.51 -13.32
C LEU A 23 3.30 11.65 -13.44
N GLU A 24 3.80 12.00 -14.62
CA GLU A 24 5.23 12.20 -14.86
C GLU A 24 5.81 13.33 -14.00
N VAL A 25 5.10 14.46 -13.92
CA VAL A 25 5.50 15.59 -13.05
C VAL A 25 5.52 15.17 -11.58
N ALA A 26 4.50 14.44 -11.12
CA ALA A 26 4.43 13.96 -9.74
C ALA A 26 5.59 13.00 -9.41
N LEU A 27 5.92 12.06 -10.32
CA LEU A 27 7.04 11.14 -10.16
C LEU A 27 8.39 11.86 -10.15
N LYS A 28 8.62 12.80 -11.07
CA LYS A 28 9.84 13.63 -11.09
C LYS A 28 10.02 14.41 -9.79
N ASN A 29 8.95 15.00 -9.27
CA ASN A 29 8.95 15.69 -7.99
C ASN A 29 9.25 14.75 -6.82
N PHE A 30 8.67 13.55 -6.82
CA PHE A 30 8.93 12.54 -5.79
C PHE A 30 10.40 12.08 -5.80
N ILE A 31 10.96 11.77 -6.97
CA ILE A 31 12.37 11.36 -7.12
C ILE A 31 13.30 12.47 -6.66
N LYS A 32 13.04 13.72 -7.07
CA LYS A 32 13.88 14.88 -6.74
C LYS A 32 13.86 15.21 -5.24
N ASN A 33 12.69 15.16 -4.61
CA ASN A 33 12.52 15.65 -3.24
C ASN A 33 12.55 14.52 -2.19
N GLY A 34 12.41 13.27 -2.61
CA GLY A 34 12.35 12.10 -1.73
C GLY A 34 11.16 12.09 -0.77
N LYS A 35 10.12 12.89 -1.04
CA LYS A 35 8.94 13.03 -0.17
C LYS A 35 7.65 13.23 -0.96
N ILE A 36 6.54 12.81 -0.38
CA ILE A 36 5.19 13.11 -0.88
C ILE A 36 4.84 14.56 -0.56
N THR A 37 4.24 15.24 -1.52
CA THR A 37 3.76 16.63 -1.36
C THR A 37 2.30 16.82 -1.81
N GLN A 38 1.59 15.75 -2.10
CA GLN A 38 0.21 15.78 -2.60
C GLN A 38 -0.71 14.85 -1.83
N ASP A 39 -2.00 15.18 -1.80
CA ASP A 39 -3.06 14.33 -1.25
C ASP A 39 -3.00 12.94 -1.92
N PRO A 40 -3.04 11.83 -1.17
CA PRO A 40 -3.05 10.50 -1.75
C PRO A 40 -4.35 10.10 -2.43
N PHE A 41 -5.46 10.81 -2.20
CA PHE A 41 -6.78 10.33 -2.56
C PHE A 41 -7.39 11.04 -3.77
N SER A 42 -8.25 10.30 -4.45
CA SER A 42 -9.15 10.81 -5.47
C SER A 42 -10.36 11.48 -4.83
N SER A 43 -10.94 12.46 -5.50
CA SER A 43 -12.22 13.07 -5.13
C SER A 43 -13.43 12.27 -5.60
N PHE A 44 -13.24 11.27 -6.46
CA PHE A 44 -14.33 10.48 -7.03
C PHE A 44 -14.72 9.30 -6.15
N LYS A 45 -16.02 9.00 -6.13
CA LYS A 45 -16.58 7.79 -5.52
C LYS A 45 -16.94 6.82 -6.64
N ASN A 46 -16.51 5.57 -6.51
CA ASN A 46 -16.83 4.50 -7.44
C ASN A 46 -17.88 3.58 -6.80
N ASP A 47 -18.73 2.98 -7.64
CA ASP A 47 -19.70 1.96 -7.20
C ASP A 47 -19.08 0.54 -7.17
N PHE A 48 -17.77 0.45 -7.39
CA PHE A 48 -16.97 -0.76 -7.38
C PHE A 48 -15.62 -0.50 -6.70
N PHE A 49 -14.94 -1.57 -6.30
CA PHE A 49 -13.65 -1.46 -5.64
C PHE A 49 -12.51 -1.40 -6.63
N LEU A 50 -11.56 -0.50 -6.40
CA LEU A 50 -10.28 -0.43 -7.08
C LEU A 50 -9.17 -1.08 -6.27
N GLN A 51 -8.14 -1.59 -6.95
CA GLN A 51 -6.86 -1.88 -6.28
C GLN A 51 -6.32 -0.60 -5.66
N GLY A 52 -5.99 -0.66 -4.37
CA GLY A 52 -5.57 0.50 -3.58
C GLY A 52 -6.69 1.20 -2.82
N ASP A 53 -7.94 0.76 -2.95
CA ASP A 53 -9.04 1.31 -2.14
C ASP A 53 -8.87 1.00 -0.66
N ILE A 54 -9.19 1.99 0.18
CA ILE A 54 -9.26 1.82 1.63
C ILE A 54 -10.69 1.42 2.00
N VAL A 55 -10.81 0.36 2.78
CA VAL A 55 -12.07 -0.17 3.30
C VAL A 55 -12.06 -0.27 4.83
N SER A 56 -13.23 -0.15 5.45
CA SER A 56 -13.39 -0.20 6.91
C SER A 56 -13.87 -1.55 7.44
N ASP A 57 -13.68 -1.73 8.75
CA ASP A 57 -14.33 -2.74 9.57
C ASP A 57 -14.15 -4.18 9.06
N ILE A 58 -12.92 -4.51 8.71
CA ILE A 58 -12.57 -5.81 8.14
C ILE A 58 -12.20 -6.80 9.26
N PRO A 59 -12.71 -8.04 9.22
CA PRO A 59 -12.26 -9.10 10.12
C PRO A 59 -10.83 -9.51 9.75
N PHE A 60 -9.87 -9.16 10.60
CA PHE A 60 -8.45 -9.42 10.45
C PHE A 60 -8.04 -10.68 11.25
N PRO A 61 -7.37 -11.65 10.60
CA PRO A 61 -6.79 -12.80 11.28
C PRO A 61 -5.64 -12.37 12.20
N TYR A 62 -5.67 -12.79 13.46
CA TYR A 62 -4.63 -12.49 14.43
C TYR A 62 -4.22 -13.74 15.20
N PHE A 63 -2.91 -13.88 15.42
CA PHE A 63 -2.34 -14.96 16.20
C PHE A 63 -1.64 -14.39 17.43
N SER A 64 -2.04 -14.86 18.60
CA SER A 64 -1.42 -14.51 19.88
C SER A 64 -1.46 -15.73 20.80
N ASP A 65 -0.36 -15.98 21.52
CA ASP A 65 -0.20 -17.12 22.43
C ASP A 65 -0.57 -18.47 21.80
N ASN A 66 -0.13 -18.68 20.55
CA ASN A 66 -0.44 -19.85 19.71
C ASN A 66 -1.95 -20.10 19.47
N LYS A 67 -2.78 -19.08 19.67
CA LYS A 67 -4.22 -19.14 19.39
C LYS A 67 -4.57 -18.21 18.23
N TYR A 68 -5.39 -18.74 17.33
CA TYR A 68 -6.02 -17.94 16.28
C TYR A 68 -7.24 -17.22 16.84
N THR A 69 -7.32 -15.93 16.55
CA THR A 69 -8.48 -15.09 16.83
C THR A 69 -8.72 -14.14 15.65
N THR A 70 -9.83 -13.41 15.70
CA THR A 70 -10.19 -12.41 14.70
C THR A 70 -10.45 -11.08 15.40
N HIS A 71 -9.86 -10.01 14.90
CA HIS A 71 -10.11 -8.65 15.34
C HIS A 71 -10.68 -7.83 14.20
N VAL A 72 -11.56 -6.88 14.50
CA VAL A 72 -12.00 -5.92 13.48
C VAL A 72 -10.93 -4.83 13.38
N VAL A 73 -10.30 -4.71 12.21
CA VAL A 73 -9.39 -3.61 11.92
C VAL A 73 -10.16 -2.46 11.28
N PRO A 74 -9.92 -1.21 11.71
CA PRO A 74 -10.71 -0.07 11.23
C PRO A 74 -10.42 0.28 9.78
N ARG A 75 -9.24 -0.10 9.24
CA ARG A 75 -8.82 0.23 7.88
C ARG A 75 -7.95 -0.88 7.28
N CYS A 76 -8.31 -1.30 6.08
CA CYS A 76 -7.48 -2.12 5.19
C CYS A 76 -7.37 -1.45 3.82
N ILE A 77 -6.32 -1.78 3.08
CA ILE A 77 -6.21 -1.47 1.65
C ILE A 77 -6.42 -2.74 0.83
N ILE A 78 -7.11 -2.61 -0.31
CA ILE A 78 -7.33 -3.69 -1.26
C ILE A 78 -6.07 -3.90 -2.10
N LEU A 79 -5.56 -5.14 -2.10
CA LEU A 79 -4.43 -5.58 -2.92
C LEU A 79 -4.89 -6.25 -4.22
N SER A 80 -6.05 -6.92 -4.22
CA SER A 80 -6.57 -7.58 -5.42
C SER A 80 -6.78 -6.58 -6.56
N ASN A 81 -6.55 -7.03 -7.80
CA ASN A 81 -6.83 -6.22 -8.97
C ASN A 81 -8.33 -5.94 -9.08
N THR A 82 -8.69 -4.75 -9.58
CA THR A 82 -10.08 -4.31 -9.79
C THR A 82 -10.93 -5.36 -10.52
N CYS A 83 -10.45 -5.85 -11.68
CA CYS A 83 -11.17 -6.82 -12.49
C CYS A 83 -11.36 -8.18 -11.80
N ASP A 84 -10.52 -8.48 -10.79
CA ASP A 84 -10.58 -9.73 -10.02
C ASP A 84 -11.66 -9.75 -8.96
N ILE A 85 -12.02 -8.58 -8.45
CA ILE A 85 -12.99 -8.42 -7.37
C ILE A 85 -14.25 -7.69 -7.81
N ASP A 86 -14.39 -7.41 -9.11
CA ASP A 86 -15.62 -6.88 -9.68
C ASP A 86 -16.71 -7.95 -9.66
N VAL A 87 -17.86 -7.61 -9.05
CA VAL A 87 -19.02 -8.50 -8.94
C VAL A 87 -19.73 -8.70 -10.28
N ASN A 88 -19.51 -7.82 -11.24
CA ASN A 88 -20.09 -7.92 -12.59
C ASN A 88 -19.27 -8.84 -13.51
N ASN A 89 -18.10 -9.29 -13.06
CA ASN A 89 -17.28 -10.22 -13.83
C ASN A 89 -17.73 -11.66 -13.55
N PRO A 90 -18.39 -12.36 -14.50
CA PRO A 90 -18.86 -13.72 -14.28
C PRO A 90 -17.67 -14.67 -14.07
N ARG A 91 -17.73 -15.49 -13.02
CA ARG A 91 -16.69 -16.46 -12.69
C ARG A 91 -17.30 -17.75 -12.18
N ASP A 92 -16.70 -18.87 -12.57
CA ASP A 92 -17.08 -20.20 -12.08
C ASP A 92 -16.60 -20.46 -10.65
N LEU A 93 -15.49 -19.81 -10.26
CA LEU A 93 -14.90 -19.95 -8.92
C LEU A 93 -15.17 -18.70 -8.06
N PRO A 94 -15.56 -18.87 -6.78
CA PRO A 94 -15.71 -17.76 -5.86
C PRO A 94 -14.35 -17.11 -5.61
N MET A 95 -14.33 -15.77 -5.68
CA MET A 95 -13.13 -14.98 -5.46
C MET A 95 -13.02 -14.49 -4.02
N ASP A 96 -11.80 -14.53 -3.50
CA ASP A 96 -11.43 -13.78 -2.31
C ASP A 96 -10.87 -12.41 -2.68
N CYS A 97 -11.02 -11.47 -1.76
CA CYS A 97 -10.38 -10.16 -1.82
C CYS A 97 -9.15 -10.16 -0.91
N LEU A 98 -7.99 -9.90 -1.50
CA LEU A 98 -6.71 -9.78 -0.82
C LEU A 98 -6.57 -8.37 -0.24
N LEU A 99 -6.19 -8.28 1.03
CA LEU A 99 -6.20 -7.06 1.82
C LEU A 99 -4.92 -6.96 2.65
N ALA A 100 -4.50 -5.73 2.96
CA ALA A 100 -3.46 -5.46 3.96
C ALA A 100 -3.94 -4.44 4.99
N PRO A 101 -3.67 -4.63 6.29
CA PRO A 101 -4.10 -3.71 7.34
C PRO A 101 -3.30 -2.40 7.32
N LEU A 102 -3.96 -1.30 7.69
CA LEU A 102 -3.32 -0.01 7.95
C LEU A 102 -3.08 0.13 9.46
N PHE A 103 -1.86 0.53 9.82
CA PHE A 103 -1.47 0.82 11.19
C PHE A 103 -1.09 2.27 11.37
N ASP A 104 -1.43 2.80 12.53
CA ASP A 104 -1.02 4.12 12.99
C ASP A 104 0.49 4.11 13.28
N MET A 105 1.23 5.02 12.64
CA MET A 105 2.68 5.09 12.77
C MET A 105 3.11 5.43 14.21
N GLN A 106 2.37 6.27 14.93
CA GLN A 106 2.64 6.57 16.34
C GLN A 106 2.54 5.33 17.21
N LYS A 107 1.55 4.45 16.95
CA LYS A 107 1.41 3.19 17.69
C LYS A 107 2.57 2.24 17.41
N ILE A 108 3.05 2.19 16.17
CA ILE A 108 4.23 1.38 15.81
C ILE A 108 5.47 1.89 16.55
N GLU A 109 5.72 3.20 16.55
CA GLU A 109 6.87 3.79 17.25
C GLU A 109 6.82 3.50 18.76
N ASN A 110 5.63 3.61 19.39
CA ASN A 110 5.45 3.28 20.80
C ASN A 110 5.76 1.80 21.10
N ILE A 111 5.31 0.88 20.22
CA ILE A 111 5.61 -0.55 20.36
C ILE A 111 7.11 -0.81 20.26
N LEU A 112 7.79 -0.19 19.29
CA LEU A 112 9.24 -0.33 19.11
C LEU A 112 10.01 0.20 20.33
N LEU A 113 9.61 1.36 20.86
CA LEU A 113 10.21 1.94 22.06
C LEU A 113 10.02 1.03 23.27
N SER A 114 8.80 0.51 23.49
CA SER A 114 8.51 -0.43 24.57
C SER A 114 9.27 -1.76 24.44
N SER A 115 9.69 -2.11 23.22
CA SER A 115 10.50 -3.29 22.91
C SER A 115 12.02 -3.03 23.03
N GLY A 116 12.42 -1.83 23.48
CA GLY A 116 13.81 -1.46 23.73
C GLY A 116 14.57 -0.87 22.53
N ALA A 117 13.88 -0.48 21.44
CA ALA A 117 14.54 0.24 20.35
C ALA A 117 14.90 1.68 20.78
N SER A 118 16.07 2.16 20.36
CA SER A 118 16.48 3.54 20.62
C SER A 118 15.66 4.55 19.80
N GLU A 119 15.50 5.76 20.33
CA GLU A 119 14.80 6.85 19.62
C GLU A 119 15.42 7.15 18.25
N GLU A 120 16.76 7.09 18.16
CA GLU A 120 17.48 7.28 16.90
C GLU A 120 17.12 6.21 15.87
N LYS A 121 17.07 4.93 16.28
CA LYS A 121 16.69 3.83 15.40
C LYS A 121 15.25 3.99 14.90
N ILE A 122 14.33 4.40 15.79
CA ILE A 122 12.94 4.65 15.44
C ILE A 122 12.83 5.79 14.44
N LYS A 123 13.53 6.91 14.69
CA LYS A 123 13.57 8.06 13.78
C LYS A 123 14.06 7.67 12.38
N ASN A 124 15.17 6.94 12.31
CA ASN A 124 15.74 6.49 11.04
C ASN A 124 14.76 5.58 10.28
N LEU A 125 14.12 4.64 10.97
CA LEU A 125 13.09 3.79 10.36
C LEU A 125 11.90 4.61 9.84
N THR A 126 11.38 5.55 10.62
CA THR A 126 10.28 6.43 10.21
C THR A 126 10.65 7.24 8.96
N GLU A 127 11.88 7.77 8.89
CA GLU A 127 12.37 8.45 7.69
C GLU A 127 12.44 7.53 6.48
N ASP A 128 12.95 6.31 6.64
CA ASP A 128 13.05 5.34 5.55
C ASP A 128 11.68 4.87 5.05
N ILE A 129 10.70 4.73 5.95
CA ILE A 129 9.29 4.47 5.60
C ILE A 129 8.72 5.63 4.79
N LYS A 130 8.87 6.87 5.25
CA LYS A 130 8.37 8.08 4.55
C LYS A 130 9.03 8.29 3.18
N LYS A 131 10.28 7.82 3.03
CA LYS A 131 11.04 7.78 1.76
C LYS A 131 10.77 6.52 0.92
N TYR A 132 9.80 5.67 1.30
CA TYR A 132 9.43 4.42 0.62
C TYR A 132 10.58 3.40 0.45
N ARG A 133 11.61 3.45 1.29
CA ARG A 133 12.78 2.53 1.24
C ARG A 133 12.51 1.16 1.87
N VAL A 134 11.54 1.08 2.77
CA VAL A 134 11.16 -0.17 3.45
C VAL A 134 10.16 -0.93 2.58
N THR A 135 10.55 -2.06 1.97
CA THR A 135 9.81 -2.72 0.87
C THR A 135 8.46 -3.29 1.27
N ASN A 136 8.31 -3.78 2.49
CA ASN A 136 7.08 -4.38 3.03
C ASN A 136 6.09 -3.37 3.63
N LEU A 137 6.42 -2.07 3.63
CA LEU A 137 5.56 -1.01 4.19
C LEU A 137 5.24 0.04 3.13
N PHE A 138 3.97 0.45 3.06
CA PHE A 138 3.52 1.54 2.19
C PHE A 138 2.94 2.69 3.03
N TYR A 139 3.59 3.85 2.96
CA TYR A 139 3.25 5.01 3.77
C TYR A 139 2.08 5.80 3.17
N LEU A 140 1.20 6.31 4.04
CA LEU A 140 0.11 7.23 3.71
C LEU A 140 0.17 8.45 4.66
N PRO A 141 0.33 9.69 4.13
CA PRO A 141 0.37 10.92 4.93
C PRO A 141 -1.05 11.37 5.32
N ILE A 142 -1.70 10.61 6.20
CA ILE A 142 -3.11 10.83 6.57
C ILE A 142 -3.28 10.90 8.08
N ASP A 143 -4.27 11.65 8.55
CA ASP A 143 -4.61 11.76 9.96
C ASP A 143 -5.47 10.57 10.44
N SER A 144 -5.85 10.61 11.72
CA SER A 144 -6.77 9.63 12.32
C SER A 144 -8.16 9.58 11.70
N LYS A 145 -8.58 10.59 10.92
CA LYS A 145 -9.84 10.62 10.18
C LYS A 145 -9.67 10.17 8.71
N GLY A 146 -8.44 9.93 8.26
CA GLY A 146 -8.12 9.57 6.89
C GLY A 146 -8.04 10.77 5.93
N SER A 147 -7.92 11.99 6.46
CA SER A 147 -7.68 13.21 5.70
C SER A 147 -6.20 13.41 5.45
N TYR A 148 -5.83 14.07 4.33
CA TYR A 148 -4.44 14.38 4.04
C TYR A 148 -3.81 15.27 5.12
N ALA A 149 -2.75 14.77 5.75
CA ALA A 149 -2.05 15.42 6.85
C ALA A 149 -0.53 15.16 6.71
N PRO A 150 0.17 15.91 5.84
CA PRO A 150 1.59 15.69 5.55
C PRO A 150 2.52 15.94 6.74
N ASP A 151 2.11 16.79 7.69
CA ASP A 151 2.89 17.16 8.87
C ASP A 151 2.70 16.17 10.03
N GLU A 152 1.75 15.24 9.93
CA GLU A 152 1.53 14.20 10.93
C GLU A 152 2.44 12.97 10.72
N LYS A 153 2.37 12.01 11.66
CA LYS A 153 3.12 10.75 11.55
C LYS A 153 2.56 9.82 10.48
N GLY A 154 1.28 9.93 10.15
CA GLY A 154 0.64 9.16 9.10
C GLY A 154 0.31 7.72 9.48
N TYR A 155 -0.07 6.96 8.46
CA TYR A 155 -0.41 5.54 8.55
C TYR A 155 0.50 4.73 7.63
N VAL A 156 0.70 3.46 7.95
CA VAL A 156 1.44 2.52 7.11
C VAL A 156 0.60 1.30 6.83
N VAL A 157 0.53 0.92 5.57
CA VAL A 157 0.05 -0.40 5.16
C VAL A 157 1.16 -1.41 5.42
N SER A 158 0.83 -2.51 6.09
CA SER A 158 1.77 -3.62 6.29
C SER A 158 1.50 -4.75 5.31
N LEU A 159 2.34 -4.86 4.29
CA LEU A 159 2.20 -5.87 3.22
C LEU A 159 2.55 -7.29 3.71
N ASP A 160 3.41 -7.42 4.72
CA ASP A 160 3.69 -8.72 5.37
C ASP A 160 2.50 -9.30 6.15
N LYS A 161 1.48 -8.46 6.44
CA LYS A 161 0.26 -8.88 7.13
C LYS A 161 -0.92 -9.01 6.19
N THR A 162 -0.63 -9.34 4.93
CA THR A 162 -1.64 -9.60 3.91
C THR A 162 -2.51 -10.80 4.29
N PHE A 163 -3.80 -10.70 4.03
CA PHE A 163 -4.79 -11.75 4.25
C PHE A 163 -5.91 -11.66 3.22
N SER A 164 -6.70 -12.73 3.08
CA SER A 164 -7.84 -12.76 2.19
C SER A 164 -9.14 -12.99 2.96
N ILE A 165 -10.23 -12.42 2.46
CA ILE A 165 -11.59 -12.77 2.88
C ILE A 165 -12.48 -12.96 1.65
N PRO A 166 -13.54 -13.77 1.72
CA PRO A 166 -14.47 -13.92 0.61
C PRO A 166 -15.01 -12.57 0.15
N ARG A 167 -14.87 -12.27 -1.15
CA ARG A 167 -15.23 -10.95 -1.72
C ARG A 167 -16.66 -10.54 -1.41
N LYS A 168 -17.58 -11.51 -1.38
CA LYS A 168 -19.00 -11.32 -1.02
C LYS A 168 -19.23 -10.74 0.39
N LEU A 169 -18.26 -10.84 1.30
CA LEU A 169 -18.37 -10.31 2.66
C LEU A 169 -18.01 -8.82 2.74
N ILE A 170 -17.49 -8.23 1.66
CA ILE A 170 -17.12 -6.81 1.59
C ILE A 170 -18.21 -6.06 0.81
N SER A 171 -19.06 -5.33 1.52
CA SER A 171 -20.03 -4.41 0.93
C SER A 171 -19.34 -3.12 0.47
N ILE A 172 -19.80 -2.53 -0.64
CA ILE A 172 -19.33 -1.22 -1.13
C ILE A 172 -19.50 -0.10 -0.09
N GLU A 173 -20.42 -0.25 0.86
CA GLU A 173 -20.60 0.68 1.99
C GLU A 173 -19.38 0.78 2.91
N ARG A 174 -18.50 -0.23 2.88
CA ARG A 174 -17.22 -0.21 3.61
C ARG A 174 -16.14 0.60 2.90
N HIS A 175 -16.38 1.07 1.66
CA HIS A 175 -15.44 1.94 0.95
C HIS A 175 -15.27 3.26 1.71
N ILE A 176 -14.02 3.63 1.97
CA ILE A 176 -13.66 4.89 2.60
C ILE A 176 -13.16 5.87 1.55
N LYS A 177 -12.08 5.51 0.85
CA LYS A 177 -11.37 6.38 -0.11
C LYS A 177 -10.62 5.54 -1.15
N SER A 178 -10.43 6.12 -2.33
CA SER A 178 -9.63 5.58 -3.42
C SER A 178 -8.33 6.37 -3.58
N LEU A 179 -7.21 5.69 -3.84
CA LEU A 179 -5.97 6.37 -4.20
C LEU A 179 -6.14 7.15 -5.50
N ASN A 180 -5.47 8.30 -5.63
CA ASN A 180 -5.33 8.97 -6.90
C ASN A 180 -4.34 8.24 -7.81
N GLN A 181 -4.26 8.66 -9.07
CA GLN A 181 -3.45 7.98 -10.08
C GLN A 181 -1.97 7.82 -9.69
N PHE A 182 -1.38 8.85 -9.06
CA PHE A 182 0.01 8.80 -8.63
C PHE A 182 0.23 7.80 -7.49
N PHE A 183 -0.62 7.84 -6.47
CA PHE A 183 -0.54 6.90 -5.36
C PHE A 183 -0.89 5.48 -5.75
N SER A 184 -1.85 5.29 -6.65
CA SER A 184 -2.16 3.98 -7.26
C SER A 184 -0.93 3.44 -8.00
N TYR A 185 -0.26 4.25 -8.83
CA TYR A 185 0.98 3.84 -9.49
C TYR A 185 2.10 3.48 -8.49
N LEU A 186 2.35 4.34 -7.49
CA LEU A 186 3.34 4.06 -6.44
C LEU A 186 3.00 2.78 -5.68
N PHE A 187 1.72 2.54 -5.42
CA PHE A 187 1.26 1.35 -4.72
C PHE A 187 1.50 0.10 -5.55
N THR A 188 1.09 0.07 -6.82
CA THR A 188 1.36 -1.07 -7.72
C THR A 188 2.86 -1.33 -7.86
N PHE A 189 3.68 -0.27 -7.99
CA PHE A 189 5.13 -0.39 -7.99
C PHE A 189 5.68 -0.95 -6.67
N LYS A 190 5.09 -0.56 -5.53
CA LYS A 190 5.47 -1.10 -4.23
C LYS A 190 5.14 -2.59 -4.11
N LEU A 191 3.97 -3.01 -4.58
CA LEU A 191 3.55 -4.41 -4.60
C LEU A 191 4.50 -5.25 -5.45
N SER A 192 4.92 -4.76 -6.63
CA SER A 192 5.87 -5.49 -7.47
C SER A 192 7.23 -5.66 -6.80
N LEU A 193 7.76 -4.62 -6.14
CA LEU A 193 9.01 -4.72 -5.39
C LEU A 193 8.91 -5.64 -4.16
N HIS A 194 7.77 -5.61 -3.47
CA HIS A 194 7.56 -6.40 -2.27
C HIS A 194 7.46 -7.90 -2.58
N PHE A 195 6.61 -8.26 -3.56
CA PHE A 195 6.34 -9.66 -3.89
C PHE A 195 7.32 -10.26 -4.91
N CYS A 196 7.97 -9.44 -5.74
CA CYS A 196 8.84 -9.91 -6.83
C CYS A 196 10.27 -9.38 -6.66
N ARG A 197 11.00 -9.84 -5.64
CA ARG A 197 12.41 -9.48 -5.40
C ARG A 197 13.34 -10.12 -6.43
N PHE A 198 13.39 -9.55 -7.64
CA PHE A 198 14.29 -10.03 -8.70
C PHE A 198 15.78 -9.96 -8.35
N HIS A 199 16.14 -9.14 -7.36
CA HIS A 199 17.51 -9.03 -6.85
C HIS A 199 17.74 -9.86 -5.58
N ASP A 200 16.92 -10.90 -5.34
CA ASP A 200 17.22 -11.88 -4.29
C ASP A 200 18.54 -12.55 -4.63
N LYS A 201 19.49 -12.43 -3.71
CA LYS A 201 20.82 -13.01 -3.83
C LYS A 201 20.82 -14.50 -3.53
N VAL A 202 19.85 -15.24 -4.08
CA VAL A 202 19.66 -16.66 -3.82
C VAL A 202 19.93 -17.42 -5.10
N ASP A 203 21.00 -18.22 -5.07
CA ASP A 203 21.23 -19.26 -6.07
C ASP A 203 20.49 -20.53 -5.62
N ARG A 204 19.42 -20.87 -6.32
CA ARG A 204 18.57 -22.02 -5.97
C ARG A 204 19.18 -23.33 -6.42
N ASP A 205 19.98 -23.32 -7.48
CA ASP A 205 20.59 -24.53 -8.03
C ASP A 205 21.80 -24.93 -7.17
N GLU A 206 22.54 -23.95 -6.65
CA GLU A 206 23.63 -24.17 -5.70
C GLU A 206 23.15 -24.22 -4.24
N ASN A 207 21.90 -23.83 -3.97
CA ASN A 207 21.33 -23.68 -2.63
C ASN A 207 22.16 -22.74 -1.73
N ILE A 208 22.56 -21.59 -2.27
CA ILE A 208 23.40 -20.56 -1.61
C ILE A 208 22.67 -19.22 -1.54
N CYS A 209 22.82 -18.50 -0.42
CA CYS A 209 22.37 -17.12 -0.26
C CYS A 209 23.58 -16.17 -0.08
N TYR A 210 23.72 -15.15 -0.92
CA TYR A 210 24.78 -14.12 -0.89
C TYR A 210 24.36 -12.81 -0.23
#